data_AF-A0A8H5LZX5-F1
#
_entry.id   AF-A0A8H5LZX5-F1
#
_cell.length_a   1.000
_cell.length_b   1.000
_cell.length_c   1.000
_cell.angle_alpha   90.00
_cell.angle_beta   90.00
_cell.angle_gamma   90.00
#
_symmetry.space_group_name_H-M   'P 1'
#
loop_
_entity.id
_entity.type
_entity.pdbx_description
1 polymer ?
#
loop_
_entity_poly.entity_id
_entity_poly.type
_entity_poly.pdbx_seq_one_letter_code
_entity_poly.pdbx_strand_id
1 'polypeptide(L)'
;MHIPLSHPERSSLTLITVCRWFLSPMQCAHDVESPNNIPSPPQTQLEATHLRKEKEFDFYYEMVSNVPVLPNEEVFNTYGETLTNAQLLAQYGFVLDVNENDRLNWDLKEVYTHCTGLSGVCTWSLPELENIWLAILSRAAVCEALGSIAESNLVYLHTDTSGKTLCLDGDGKISHQLWTLLALPFCLQRIPGNVAEHLGEITNDLEALLEFQLALENSLEAGNDPGDSHRHKSSTKHAAMLAGLAHSLINLCVARKSQLGKKNPDCGDVNDILDVGICFYIAETSF
;
A
#
# COMPACT_ATOMS: atom_id res chain seq x y z
N MET A 1 -8.68 -21.35 42.65
CA MET A 1 -9.55 -21.26 41.46
C MET A 1 -8.66 -20.83 40.31
N HIS A 2 -8.16 -21.80 39.55
CA HIS A 2 -7.27 -21.58 38.40
C HIS A 2 -8.09 -21.79 37.13
N ILE A 3 -8.18 -20.77 36.30
CA ILE A 3 -8.71 -20.86 34.94
C ILE A 3 -7.49 -20.93 34.01
N PRO A 4 -7.32 -21.98 33.19
CA PRO A 4 -6.24 -22.03 32.21
C PRO A 4 -6.62 -21.21 30.97
N LEU A 5 -5.71 -20.36 30.53
CA LEU A 5 -5.76 -19.66 29.24
C LEU A 5 -5.39 -20.65 28.13
N SER A 6 -6.35 -20.99 27.29
CA SER A 6 -6.13 -21.70 26.03
C SER A 6 -5.66 -20.73 24.94
N HIS A 7 -4.65 -21.16 24.17
CA HIS A 7 -4.09 -20.45 23.01
C HIS A 7 -5.13 -20.07 21.95
N PRO A 8 -4.92 -18.97 21.20
CA PRO A 8 -5.77 -18.63 20.07
C PRO A 8 -5.42 -19.50 18.85
N GLU A 9 -6.42 -20.19 18.32
CA GLU A 9 -6.35 -20.82 17.01
C GLU A 9 -6.17 -19.75 15.93
N ARG A 10 -5.23 -20.00 15.00
CA ARG A 10 -5.06 -19.22 13.78
C ARG A 10 -6.29 -19.41 12.90
N SER A 11 -7.20 -18.44 12.90
CA SER A 11 -8.26 -18.34 11.90
C SER A 11 -7.64 -17.89 10.58
N SER A 12 -7.58 -18.79 9.62
CA SER A 12 -7.27 -18.48 8.22
C SER A 12 -8.40 -17.62 7.66
N LEU A 13 -8.26 -16.30 7.69
CA LEU A 13 -9.13 -15.36 7.00
C LEU A 13 -9.04 -15.64 5.49
N THR A 14 -10.10 -16.21 4.95
CA THR A 14 -10.24 -16.39 3.51
C THR A 14 -10.87 -15.10 2.98
N LEU A 15 -10.05 -14.23 2.41
CA LEU A 15 -10.47 -13.01 1.74
C LEU A 15 -11.46 -13.38 0.62
N ILE A 16 -12.69 -12.88 0.69
CA ILE A 16 -13.68 -13.07 -0.36
C ILE A 16 -13.30 -12.13 -1.52
N THR A 17 -12.72 -12.69 -2.58
CA THR A 17 -12.61 -12.00 -3.86
C THR A 17 -13.91 -12.23 -4.62
N VAL A 18 -14.74 -11.20 -4.78
CA VAL A 18 -15.92 -11.27 -5.67
C VAL A 18 -15.40 -11.42 -7.10
N CYS A 19 -15.54 -12.61 -7.66
CA CYS A 19 -15.09 -12.90 -9.01
C CYS A 19 -15.90 -12.08 -10.03
N ARG A 20 -15.23 -11.21 -10.80
CA ARG A 20 -15.81 -10.37 -11.86
C ARG A 20 -16.45 -11.16 -13.02
N TRP A 21 -16.38 -12.50 -12.99
CA TRP A 21 -16.85 -13.41 -14.03
C TRP A 21 -18.26 -13.99 -13.81
N PHE A 22 -18.95 -13.69 -12.70
CA PHE A 22 -20.32 -14.16 -12.48
C PHE A 22 -21.37 -13.07 -12.73
N LEU A 23 -21.39 -12.58 -13.97
CA LEU A 23 -22.59 -12.04 -14.64
C LEU A 23 -23.06 -13.02 -15.73
N SER A 24 -22.77 -14.32 -15.57
CA SER A 24 -23.31 -15.34 -16.47
C SER A 24 -24.75 -15.68 -16.03
N PRO A 25 -25.78 -15.43 -16.88
CA PRO A 25 -27.15 -15.74 -16.56
C PRO A 25 -27.37 -17.23 -16.80
N MET A 26 -26.92 -18.08 -15.87
CA MET A 26 -27.54 -19.40 -15.77
C MET A 26 -28.94 -19.19 -15.21
N GLN A 27 -29.90 -19.06 -16.13
CA GLN A 27 -31.33 -19.12 -15.85
C GLN A 27 -31.61 -20.26 -14.87
N CYS A 28 -32.25 -19.93 -13.74
CA CYS A 28 -32.79 -20.94 -12.84
C CYS A 28 -33.74 -21.84 -13.65
N ALA A 29 -33.65 -23.16 -13.44
CA ALA A 29 -34.51 -24.16 -14.08
C ALA A 29 -36.03 -23.99 -13.78
N HIS A 30 -36.39 -22.97 -13.01
CA HIS A 30 -37.76 -22.58 -12.66
C HIS A 30 -38.42 -21.67 -13.71
N ASP A 31 -37.66 -21.10 -14.66
CA ASP A 31 -38.21 -20.24 -15.74
C ASP A 31 -38.60 -21.02 -17.00
N VAL A 32 -38.50 -22.35 -16.98
CA VAL A 32 -38.96 -23.19 -18.09
C VAL A 32 -40.47 -23.43 -17.92
N GLU A 33 -41.28 -22.51 -18.47
CA GLU A 33 -42.70 -22.78 -18.69
C GLU A 33 -42.84 -24.06 -19.53
N SER A 34 -43.27 -25.15 -18.89
CA SER A 34 -43.38 -26.46 -19.52
C SER A 34 -44.61 -26.54 -20.43
N PRO A 35 -44.47 -26.89 -21.73
CA PRO A 35 -45.58 -27.39 -22.51
C PRO A 35 -45.47 -28.91 -22.64
N ASN A 36 -46.29 -29.61 -21.86
CA ASN A 36 -46.94 -30.89 -22.12
C ASN A 36 -46.26 -31.98 -23.00
N ASN A 37 -46.20 -33.18 -22.38
CA ASN A 37 -46.38 -34.53 -22.95
C ASN A 37 -45.23 -35.18 -23.75
N ILE A 38 -44.67 -36.28 -23.21
CA ILE A 38 -45.07 -37.68 -23.50
C ILE A 38 -44.37 -38.63 -22.49
N PRO A 39 -45.05 -39.66 -21.95
CA PRO A 39 -44.43 -40.67 -21.09
C PRO A 39 -43.97 -41.92 -21.88
N SER A 40 -42.82 -42.52 -21.51
CA SER A 40 -42.60 -43.98 -21.48
C SER A 40 -41.23 -44.35 -20.83
N PRO A 41 -41.17 -45.40 -19.97
CA PRO A 41 -39.95 -45.93 -19.30
C PRO A 41 -39.48 -47.27 -19.94
N PRO A 42 -38.63 -48.11 -19.30
CA PRO A 42 -37.31 -47.91 -18.67
C PRO A 42 -36.28 -48.97 -19.15
N GLN A 43 -34.98 -48.66 -19.29
CA GLN A 43 -33.94 -49.72 -19.31
C GLN A 43 -32.61 -49.31 -18.63
N THR A 44 -32.45 -49.86 -17.42
CA THR A 44 -31.31 -50.60 -16.87
C THR A 44 -29.90 -50.39 -17.48
N GLN A 45 -28.98 -49.89 -16.64
CA GLN A 45 -27.53 -50.19 -16.54
C GLN A 45 -26.99 -49.20 -15.48
N LEU A 46 -26.88 -49.53 -14.20
CA LEU A 46 -25.92 -50.43 -13.55
C LEU A 46 -24.49 -50.25 -14.07
N GLU A 47 -23.82 -49.15 -13.71
CA GLU A 47 -22.36 -49.09 -13.70
C GLU A 47 -21.83 -47.95 -12.81
N ALA A 48 -20.82 -48.29 -12.00
CA ALA A 48 -19.88 -47.42 -11.29
C ALA A 48 -20.40 -46.54 -10.12
N THR A 49 -20.91 -47.17 -9.06
CA THR A 49 -20.88 -46.64 -7.68
C THR A 49 -19.46 -46.67 -7.10
N HIS A 50 -18.53 -45.94 -7.72
CA HIS A 50 -17.18 -45.73 -7.20
C HIS A 50 -16.99 -44.25 -6.85
N LEU A 51 -17.40 -43.92 -5.61
CA LEU A 51 -16.66 -43.07 -4.68
C LEU A 51 -15.98 -41.79 -5.20
N ARG A 52 -16.56 -41.08 -6.17
CA ARG A 52 -16.41 -39.63 -6.20
C ARG A 52 -17.45 -39.06 -5.25
N LYS A 53 -17.11 -39.01 -3.96
CA LYS A 53 -17.60 -37.94 -3.09
C LYS A 53 -17.00 -36.66 -3.68
N GLU A 54 -17.61 -36.17 -4.75
CA GLU A 54 -17.54 -34.77 -5.08
C GLU A 54 -17.92 -34.07 -3.80
N LYS A 55 -16.98 -33.31 -3.22
CA LYS A 55 -17.29 -32.43 -2.10
C LYS A 55 -18.48 -31.63 -2.58
N GLU A 56 -19.63 -31.91 -1.99
CA GLU A 56 -20.84 -31.12 -2.12
C GLU A 56 -20.42 -29.74 -1.63
N PHE A 57 -20.00 -28.89 -2.55
CA PHE A 57 -19.72 -27.52 -2.26
C PHE A 57 -21.06 -26.93 -1.90
N ASP A 58 -21.20 -26.51 -0.65
CA ASP A 58 -22.33 -25.72 -0.21
C ASP A 58 -22.46 -24.53 -1.17
N PHE A 59 -23.48 -24.55 -2.04
CA PHE A 59 -23.72 -23.56 -3.09
C PHE A 59 -24.29 -22.23 -2.52
N TYR A 60 -24.07 -21.98 -1.24
CA TYR A 60 -24.52 -20.77 -0.57
C TYR A 60 -23.32 -20.03 0.02
N TYR A 61 -23.49 -18.71 0.13
CA TYR A 61 -22.57 -17.84 0.84
C TYR A 61 -23.13 -17.54 2.22
N GLU A 62 -22.31 -17.72 3.25
CA GLU A 62 -22.65 -17.33 4.60
C GLU A 62 -22.09 -15.93 4.89
N MET A 63 -22.94 -15.07 5.46
CA MET A 63 -22.53 -13.75 5.93
C MET A 63 -22.31 -13.83 7.44
N VAL A 64 -21.10 -13.51 7.88
CA VAL A 64 -20.69 -13.57 9.29
C VAL A 64 -20.33 -12.18 9.78
N SER A 65 -20.84 -11.80 10.97
CA SER A 65 -20.42 -10.56 11.61
C SER A 65 -19.09 -10.74 12.34
N ASN A 66 -18.17 -9.78 12.16
CA ASN A 66 -16.90 -9.73 12.88
C ASN A 66 -17.00 -8.95 14.21
N VAL A 67 -18.10 -8.24 14.45
CA VAL A 67 -18.38 -7.47 15.66
C VAL A 67 -19.81 -7.68 16.15
N PRO A 68 -20.12 -7.48 17.44
CA PRO A 68 -21.50 -7.47 17.92
C PRO A 68 -22.31 -6.37 17.21
N VAL A 69 -23.52 -6.70 16.76
CA VAL A 69 -24.47 -5.76 16.16
C VAL A 69 -25.65 -5.59 17.11
N LEU A 70 -25.90 -4.37 17.58
CA LEU A 70 -27.02 -4.07 18.48
C LEU A 70 -28.34 -3.98 17.70
N PRO A 71 -29.50 -4.13 18.36
CA PRO A 71 -30.79 -3.96 17.71
C PRO A 71 -30.94 -2.56 17.09
N ASN A 72 -31.41 -2.51 15.85
CA ASN A 72 -31.59 -1.29 15.04
C ASN A 72 -30.29 -0.62 14.56
N GLU A 73 -29.14 -1.31 14.64
CA GLU A 73 -27.93 -0.87 13.96
C GLU A 73 -27.87 -1.33 12.51
N GLU A 74 -27.21 -0.52 11.68
CA GLU A 74 -26.94 -0.85 10.29
C GLU A 74 -25.79 -1.88 10.21
N VAL A 75 -25.94 -2.86 9.32
CA VAL A 75 -24.92 -3.88 9.08
C VAL A 75 -24.17 -3.53 7.81
N PHE A 76 -22.87 -3.26 7.94
CA PHE A 76 -22.00 -2.90 6.83
C PHE A 76 -21.19 -4.11 6.35
N ASN A 77 -21.12 -4.29 5.03
CA ASN A 77 -20.22 -5.25 4.40
C ASN A 77 -18.87 -4.62 4.10
N THR A 78 -17.82 -5.43 4.12
CA THR A 78 -16.50 -5.06 3.60
C THR A 78 -16.41 -5.46 2.12
N TYR A 79 -16.39 -4.48 1.22
CA TYR A 79 -16.32 -4.71 -0.24
C TYR A 79 -14.90 -5.06 -0.72
N GLY A 80 -13.91 -4.84 0.14
CA GLY A 80 -12.50 -5.20 -0.04
C GLY A 80 -11.66 -4.44 0.98
N GLU A 81 -10.76 -5.14 1.67
CA GLU A 81 -9.97 -4.56 2.78
C GLU A 81 -8.92 -3.55 2.32
N THR A 82 -8.63 -3.49 1.01
CA THR A 82 -7.51 -2.73 0.45
C THR A 82 -7.94 -1.68 -0.59
N LEU A 83 -9.25 -1.42 -0.72
CA LEU A 83 -9.78 -0.54 -1.75
C LEU A 83 -9.61 0.95 -1.38
N THR A 84 -8.93 1.70 -2.25
CA THR A 84 -8.83 3.17 -2.15
C THR A 84 -10.17 3.84 -2.47
N ASN A 85 -10.34 5.12 -2.11
CA ASN A 85 -11.56 5.85 -2.45
C ASN A 85 -11.74 6.00 -3.97
N ALA A 86 -10.63 6.11 -4.72
CA ALA A 86 -10.68 6.09 -6.18
C ALA A 86 -11.29 4.79 -6.70
N GLN A 87 -10.88 3.64 -6.16
CA GLN A 87 -11.42 2.33 -6.54
C GLN A 87 -12.88 2.17 -6.13
N LEU A 88 -13.25 2.59 -4.91
CA LEU A 88 -14.63 2.55 -4.43
C LEU A 88 -15.56 3.39 -5.33
N LEU A 89 -15.12 4.58 -5.70
CA LEU A 89 -15.89 5.46 -6.57
C LEU A 89 -16.05 4.87 -7.97
N ALA A 90 -14.97 4.32 -8.55
CA ALA A 90 -15.00 3.79 -9.89
C ALA A 90 -15.79 2.48 -10.04
N GLN A 91 -15.76 1.62 -9.01
CA GLN A 91 -16.40 0.30 -9.06
C GLN A 91 -17.81 0.31 -8.47
N TYR A 92 -18.06 1.11 -7.44
CA TYR A 92 -19.29 1.07 -6.65
C TYR A 92 -20.03 2.41 -6.60
N GLY A 93 -19.45 3.51 -7.09
CA GLY A 93 -20.14 4.80 -7.20
C GLY A 93 -20.25 5.59 -5.90
N PHE A 94 -19.45 5.28 -4.88
CA PHE A 94 -19.40 6.01 -3.61
C PHE A 94 -17.96 6.16 -3.10
N VAL A 95 -17.76 7.08 -2.15
CA VAL A 95 -16.50 7.26 -1.40
C VAL A 95 -16.80 7.14 0.09
N LEU A 96 -15.80 6.75 0.88
CA LEU A 96 -15.90 6.75 2.34
C LEU A 96 -15.23 8.01 2.88
N ASP A 97 -15.89 8.66 3.85
CA ASP A 97 -15.34 9.86 4.51
C ASP A 97 -14.03 9.57 5.24
N VAL A 98 -13.90 8.36 5.79
CA VAL A 98 -12.68 7.86 6.45
C VAL A 98 -12.33 6.52 5.81
N ASN A 99 -11.33 6.55 4.92
CA ASN A 99 -10.80 5.35 4.29
C ASN A 99 -9.29 5.25 4.58
N GLU A 100 -8.92 4.36 5.50
CA GLU A 100 -7.52 4.12 5.88
C GLU A 100 -6.68 3.55 4.72
N ASN A 101 -7.33 3.03 3.67
CA ASN A 101 -6.65 2.53 2.48
C ASN A 101 -6.42 3.60 1.42
N ASP A 102 -6.93 4.82 1.61
CA ASP A 102 -6.74 5.88 0.63
C ASP A 102 -5.27 6.32 0.63
N ARG A 103 -4.64 6.29 -0.55
CA ARG A 103 -3.22 6.58 -0.71
C ARG A 103 -2.91 6.98 -2.14
N LEU A 104 -1.93 7.87 -2.26
CA LEU A 104 -1.25 8.15 -3.52
C LEU A 104 0.00 7.27 -3.58
N ASN A 105 0.15 6.52 -4.67
CA ASN A 105 1.32 5.67 -4.90
C ASN A 105 2.18 6.25 -6.02
N TRP A 106 3.48 6.00 -5.95
CA TRP A 106 4.41 6.25 -7.04
C TRP A 106 5.23 5.01 -7.33
N ASP A 107 5.57 4.81 -8.60
CA ASP A 107 6.60 3.86 -8.95
C ASP A 107 8.00 4.47 -8.73
N LEU A 108 9.02 3.62 -8.65
CA LEU A 108 10.40 4.07 -8.45
C LEU A 108 10.89 4.98 -9.59
N LYS A 109 10.39 4.76 -10.81
CA LYS A 109 10.78 5.50 -12.01
C LYS A 109 10.20 6.92 -12.02
N GLU A 110 8.98 7.11 -11.57
CA GLU A 110 8.31 8.39 -11.37
C GLU A 110 9.09 9.20 -10.35
N VAL A 111 9.38 8.63 -9.18
CA VAL A 111 10.16 9.32 -8.14
C VAL A 111 11.56 9.65 -8.65
N TYR A 112 12.24 8.71 -9.31
CA TYR A 112 13.55 8.94 -9.91
C TYR A 112 13.55 10.06 -10.96
N THR A 113 12.58 10.06 -11.87
CA THR A 113 12.47 11.09 -12.93
C THR A 113 12.27 12.48 -12.32
N HIS A 114 11.50 12.56 -11.22
CA HIS A 114 11.31 13.81 -10.49
C HIS A 114 12.56 14.24 -9.72
N CYS A 115 13.25 13.33 -9.03
CA CYS A 115 14.45 13.64 -8.26
C CYS A 115 15.64 14.04 -9.16
N THR A 116 15.81 13.39 -10.31
CA THR A 116 16.90 13.71 -11.27
C THR A 116 16.72 15.06 -11.95
N GLY A 117 15.47 15.44 -12.26
CA GLY A 117 15.15 16.75 -12.82
C GLY A 117 15.49 17.93 -11.91
N LEU A 118 15.54 17.70 -10.59
CA LEU A 118 15.85 18.74 -9.59
C LEU A 118 17.34 18.89 -9.31
N SER A 119 18.11 17.80 -9.40
CA SER A 119 19.47 17.76 -8.85
C SER A 119 20.55 17.87 -9.93
N GLY A 120 20.33 17.44 -11.17
CA GLY A 120 21.38 17.42 -12.23
C GLY A 120 22.64 16.60 -11.90
N VAL A 121 22.69 15.98 -10.70
CA VAL A 121 23.88 15.36 -10.10
C VAL A 121 23.80 13.83 -10.08
N CYS A 122 22.60 13.23 -10.17
CA CYS A 122 22.47 11.77 -10.13
C CYS A 122 22.53 11.18 -11.55
N THR A 123 23.69 10.65 -11.92
CA THR A 123 23.93 9.93 -13.19
C THR A 123 23.59 8.44 -13.12
N TRP A 124 23.00 7.96 -12.03
CA TRP A 124 22.75 6.53 -11.84
C TRP A 124 21.63 6.05 -12.73
N SER A 125 21.78 4.85 -13.26
CA SER A 125 20.67 4.11 -13.84
C SER A 125 19.63 3.75 -12.77
N LEU A 126 18.38 3.55 -13.19
CA LEU A 126 17.29 3.15 -12.29
C LEU A 126 17.64 1.90 -11.45
N PRO A 127 18.22 0.81 -12.02
CA PRO A 127 18.59 -0.37 -11.24
C PRO A 127 19.69 -0.11 -10.21
N GLU A 128 20.64 0.78 -10.52
CA GLU A 128 21.69 1.16 -9.57
C GLU A 128 21.11 1.92 -8.38
N LEU A 129 20.19 2.86 -8.64
CA LEU A 129 19.48 3.57 -7.58
C LEU A 129 18.67 2.59 -6.71
N GLU A 130 17.92 1.68 -7.33
CA GLU A 130 17.13 0.68 -6.60
C GLU A 130 18.02 -0.14 -5.66
N ASN A 131 19.14 -0.65 -6.17
CA ASN A 131 20.09 -1.45 -5.38
C ASN A 131 20.70 -0.65 -4.22
N ILE A 132 21.11 0.59 -4.46
CA ILE A 132 21.67 1.46 -3.41
C ILE A 132 20.61 1.75 -2.35
N TRP A 133 19.41 2.14 -2.77
CA TRP A 133 18.32 2.49 -1.87
C TRP A 133 17.88 1.30 -1.01
N LEU A 134 17.72 0.12 -1.61
CA LEU A 134 17.41 -1.11 -0.87
C LEU A 134 18.53 -1.50 0.10
N ALA A 135 19.81 -1.31 -0.27
CA ALA A 135 20.93 -1.53 0.63
C ALA A 135 20.90 -0.59 1.84
N ILE A 136 20.52 0.68 1.63
CA ILE A 136 20.36 1.67 2.71
C ILE A 136 19.20 1.28 3.62
N LEU A 137 18.04 0.92 3.07
CA LEU A 137 16.88 0.48 3.86
C LEU A 137 17.22 -0.76 4.71
N SER A 138 17.85 -1.76 4.10
CA SER A 138 18.29 -2.97 4.80
C SER A 138 19.26 -2.66 5.93
N ARG A 139 20.25 -1.80 5.68
CA ARG A 139 21.20 -1.37 6.69
C ARG A 139 20.54 -0.57 7.82
N ALA A 140 19.64 0.35 7.47
CA ALA A 140 18.93 1.17 8.43
C ALA A 140 18.03 0.33 9.35
N ALA A 141 17.42 -0.73 8.82
CA ALA A 141 16.68 -1.71 9.62
C ALA A 141 17.60 -2.50 10.57
N VAL A 142 18.79 -2.93 10.12
CA VAL A 142 19.76 -3.66 10.96
C VAL A 142 20.35 -2.79 12.08
N CYS A 143 20.59 -1.50 11.79
CA CYS A 143 21.17 -0.57 12.75
C CYS A 143 20.12 0.12 13.64
N GLU A 144 18.84 -0.19 13.49
CA GLU A 144 17.72 0.51 14.15
C GLU A 144 17.75 2.05 13.96
N ALA A 145 18.45 2.52 12.93
CA ALA A 145 18.65 3.95 12.63
C ALA A 145 17.34 4.68 12.28
N LEU A 146 16.31 3.91 11.92
CA LEU A 146 14.95 4.39 11.66
C LEU A 146 13.94 3.90 12.71
N GLY A 147 14.42 3.41 13.86
CA GLY A 147 13.57 2.91 14.94
C GLY A 147 12.59 3.96 15.48
N SER A 148 13.04 5.22 15.52
CA SER A 148 12.20 6.36 15.94
C SER A 148 11.22 6.86 14.88
N ILE A 149 11.12 6.23 13.70
CA ILE A 149 10.10 6.61 12.70
C ILE A 149 8.69 6.50 13.27
N ALA A 150 8.43 5.52 14.15
CA ALA A 150 7.12 5.34 14.77
C ALA A 150 6.68 6.54 15.63
N GLU A 151 7.61 7.43 16.01
CA GLU A 151 7.33 8.65 16.77
C GLU A 151 6.99 9.85 15.87
N SER A 152 7.18 9.75 14.56
CA SER A 152 6.87 10.85 13.63
C SER A 152 5.38 10.90 13.31
N ASN A 153 4.84 12.11 13.27
CA ASN A 153 3.49 12.38 12.79
C ASN A 153 3.43 12.49 11.26
N LEU A 154 4.58 12.64 10.59
CA LEU A 154 4.67 12.89 9.15
C LEU A 154 5.14 11.65 8.38
N VAL A 155 5.86 10.73 9.02
CA VAL A 155 6.41 9.53 8.38
C VAL A 155 5.88 8.31 9.12
N TYR A 156 5.41 7.31 8.39
CA TYR A 156 4.94 6.07 9.00
C TYR A 156 5.74 4.85 8.54
N LEU A 157 5.82 3.86 9.43
CA LEU A 157 6.44 2.58 9.15
C LEU A 157 5.44 1.69 8.39
N HIS A 158 5.56 1.66 7.07
CA HIS A 158 4.77 0.75 6.25
C HIS A 158 5.26 -0.69 6.40
N THR A 159 4.34 -1.62 6.70
CA THR A 159 4.62 -3.03 7.03
C THR A 159 4.81 -3.94 5.81
N ASP A 160 4.72 -3.40 4.59
CA ASP A 160 4.90 -4.22 3.40
C ASP A 160 6.33 -4.80 3.32
N THR A 161 6.38 -6.13 3.25
CA THR A 161 7.61 -6.91 3.15
C THR A 161 8.30 -6.74 1.80
N SER A 162 7.61 -6.24 0.78
CA SER A 162 8.21 -5.95 -0.52
C SER A 162 9.28 -4.87 -0.44
N GLY A 163 9.15 -3.94 0.52
CA GLY A 163 10.03 -2.77 0.65
C GLY A 163 9.91 -1.76 -0.49
N LYS A 164 8.91 -1.88 -1.38
CA LYS A 164 8.80 -1.07 -2.60
C LYS A 164 7.66 -0.06 -2.59
N THR A 165 6.92 0.05 -1.49
CA THR A 165 5.75 0.94 -1.42
C THR A 165 6.16 2.39 -1.20
N LEU A 166 6.14 3.17 -2.27
CA LEU A 166 6.41 4.60 -2.25
C LEU A 166 5.08 5.35 -2.25
N CYS A 167 4.59 5.80 -1.09
CA CYS A 167 3.25 6.35 -1.01
C CYS A 167 3.07 7.44 0.05
N LEU A 168 1.95 8.17 -0.11
CA LEU A 168 1.39 9.15 0.79
C LEU A 168 -0.01 8.68 1.17
N ASP A 169 -0.32 8.55 2.45
CA ASP A 169 -1.65 8.10 2.90
C ASP A 169 -2.69 9.23 2.90
N GLY A 170 -3.94 8.90 3.22
CA GLY A 170 -5.06 9.85 3.28
C GLY A 170 -4.91 10.95 4.34
N ASP A 171 -4.08 10.72 5.37
CA ASP A 171 -3.76 11.71 6.40
C ASP A 171 -2.57 12.61 5.98
N GLY A 172 -1.97 12.36 4.82
CA GLY A 172 -0.82 13.10 4.31
C GLY A 172 0.51 12.66 4.93
N LYS A 173 0.59 11.49 5.55
CA LYS A 173 1.84 10.90 6.02
C LYS A 173 2.52 10.16 4.88
N ILE A 174 3.85 10.23 4.84
CA ILE A 174 4.66 9.56 3.83
C ILE A 174 5.20 8.23 4.35
N SER A 175 5.28 7.24 3.47
CA SER A 175 5.94 5.98 3.80
C SER A 175 7.44 6.22 4.04
N HIS A 176 8.04 5.50 4.99
CA HIS A 176 9.49 5.60 5.23
C HIS A 176 10.32 5.26 3.99
N GLN A 177 9.83 4.36 3.13
CA GLN A 177 10.41 4.04 1.83
C GLN A 177 10.50 5.29 0.94
N LEU A 178 9.40 6.04 0.82
CA LEU A 178 9.38 7.29 0.04
C LEU A 178 10.24 8.37 0.70
N TRP A 179 10.15 8.52 2.03
CA TRP A 179 10.97 9.49 2.78
C TRP A 179 12.47 9.27 2.56
N THR A 180 12.94 8.04 2.72
CA THR A 180 14.37 7.69 2.53
C THR A 180 14.82 7.94 1.09
N LEU A 181 13.99 7.57 0.11
CA LEU A 181 14.30 7.78 -1.31
C LEU A 181 14.38 9.27 -1.68
N LEU A 182 13.50 10.10 -1.11
CA LEU A 182 13.52 11.55 -1.33
C LEU A 182 14.66 12.26 -0.58
N ALA A 183 15.06 11.75 0.59
CA ALA A 183 16.18 12.26 1.36
C ALA A 183 17.53 11.93 0.72
N LEU A 184 17.60 10.78 0.03
CA LEU A 184 18.84 10.20 -0.49
C LEU A 184 19.69 11.18 -1.33
N PRO A 185 19.17 11.90 -2.34
CA PRO A 185 19.97 12.86 -3.11
C PRO A 185 20.70 13.90 -2.27
N PHE A 186 20.10 14.34 -1.15
CA PHE A 186 20.68 15.35 -0.27
C PHE A 186 21.79 14.78 0.61
N CYS A 187 21.70 13.51 1.02
CA CYS A 187 22.78 12.81 1.73
C CYS A 187 24.00 12.59 0.81
N LEU A 188 23.75 12.35 -0.48
CA LEU A 188 24.78 11.97 -1.45
C LEU A 188 25.59 13.12 -2.03
N GLN A 189 25.06 14.35 -2.03
CA GLN A 189 25.79 15.54 -2.48
C GLN A 189 27.15 15.73 -1.79
N ARG A 190 27.39 15.01 -0.68
CA ARG A 190 28.57 15.12 0.16
C ARG A 190 29.61 14.03 -0.06
N ILE A 191 29.27 12.98 -0.79
CA ILE A 191 30.09 11.78 -0.89
C ILE A 191 30.79 11.75 -2.24
N PRO A 192 32.11 12.02 -2.29
CA PRO A 192 32.88 11.77 -3.49
C PRO A 192 33.12 10.27 -3.67
N GLY A 193 32.89 9.74 -4.88
CA GLY A 193 33.30 8.39 -5.24
C GLY A 193 32.17 7.34 -5.13
N ASN A 194 32.53 6.11 -4.73
CA ASN A 194 31.62 4.98 -4.76
C ASN A 194 30.68 5.00 -3.54
N VAL A 195 29.38 5.09 -3.79
CA VAL A 195 28.32 5.11 -2.78
C VAL A 195 28.33 3.88 -1.89
N ALA A 196 28.70 2.71 -2.45
CA ALA A 196 28.70 1.45 -1.72
C ALA A 196 29.66 1.46 -0.51
N GLU A 197 30.74 2.23 -0.58
CA GLU A 197 31.71 2.35 0.52
C GLU A 197 31.21 3.28 1.64
N HIS A 198 30.25 4.16 1.33
CA HIS A 198 29.77 5.20 2.22
C HIS A 198 28.36 4.95 2.75
N LEU A 199 27.81 3.74 2.56
CA LEU A 199 26.47 3.37 3.06
C LEU A 199 26.30 3.67 4.55
N GLY A 200 27.36 3.47 5.35
CA GLY A 200 27.35 3.81 6.78
C GLY A 200 27.16 5.30 7.05
N GLU A 201 27.89 6.15 6.33
CA GLU A 201 27.77 7.61 6.47
C GLU A 201 26.40 8.11 6.01
N ILE A 202 25.86 7.53 4.93
CA ILE A 202 24.53 7.87 4.42
C ILE A 202 23.45 7.50 5.44
N THR A 203 23.52 6.29 6.02
CA THR A 203 22.57 5.88 7.06
C THR A 203 22.63 6.81 8.28
N ASN A 204 23.83 7.20 8.72
CA ASN A 204 23.98 8.13 9.84
C ASN A 204 23.44 9.54 9.50
N ASP A 205 23.66 10.02 8.27
CA ASP A 205 23.11 11.31 7.81
C ASP A 205 21.57 11.26 7.72
N LEU A 206 20.98 10.12 7.37
CA LEU A 206 19.52 9.90 7.40
C LEU A 206 18.97 9.85 8.83
N GLU A 207 19.64 9.14 9.74
CA GLU A 207 19.28 9.09 11.16
C GLU A 207 19.28 10.49 11.77
N ALA A 208 20.37 11.25 11.58
CA ALA A 208 20.46 12.63 12.05
C ALA A 208 19.40 13.55 11.43
N LEU A 209 19.01 13.30 10.17
CA LEU A 209 17.92 14.04 9.52
C LEU A 209 16.56 13.71 10.16
N LEU A 210 16.30 12.44 10.47
CA LEU A 210 15.08 12.00 11.14
C LEU A 210 15.00 12.55 12.57
N GLU A 211 16.07 12.45 13.36
CA GLU A 211 16.12 13.03 14.71
C GLU A 211 15.85 14.53 14.69
N PHE A 212 16.42 15.24 13.70
CA PHE A 212 16.17 16.66 13.52
C PHE A 212 14.71 16.95 13.17
N GLN A 213 14.08 16.12 12.33
CA GLN A 213 12.65 16.23 12.01
C GLN A 213 11.79 16.03 13.27
N LEU A 214 12.04 14.97 14.05
CA LEU A 214 11.32 14.68 15.29
C LEU A 214 11.47 15.82 16.31
N ALA A 215 12.67 16.39 16.44
CA ALA A 215 12.90 17.54 17.30
C ALA A 215 12.08 18.77 16.86
N LEU A 216 11.92 18.99 15.56
CA LEU A 216 11.08 20.07 15.02
C LEU A 216 9.59 19.80 15.27
N GLU A 217 9.11 18.58 15.01
CA GLU A 217 7.72 18.18 15.28
C GLU A 217 7.36 18.42 16.75
N ASN A 218 8.18 17.92 17.66
CA ASN A 218 8.00 18.11 19.11
C ASN A 218 8.03 19.59 19.54
N SER A 219 8.90 20.40 18.93
CA SER A 219 8.97 21.84 19.22
C SER A 219 7.71 22.58 18.78
N LEU A 220 7.14 22.20 17.63
CA LEU A 220 5.91 22.79 17.10
C LEU A 220 4.70 22.39 17.94
N GLU A 221 4.61 21.14 18.37
CA GLU A 221 3.53 20.66 19.26
C GLU A 221 3.57 21.33 20.63
N ALA A 222 4.76 21.56 21.18
CA ALA A 222 4.94 22.25 22.46
C ALA A 222 4.59 23.75 22.42
N GLY A 223 4.32 24.31 21.23
CA GLY A 223 4.07 25.75 21.05
C GLY A 223 5.28 26.63 21.36
N ASN A 224 6.48 26.06 21.37
CA ASN A 224 7.71 26.81 21.59
C ASN A 224 8.04 27.62 20.34
N ASP A 225 8.13 28.94 20.50
CA ASP A 225 8.50 29.85 19.42
C ASP A 225 9.95 29.54 18.95
N PRO A 226 10.19 29.24 17.66
CA PRO A 226 11.49 28.78 17.14
C PRO A 226 12.65 29.80 17.24
N GLY A 227 12.51 30.88 18.00
CA GLY A 227 13.45 32.00 18.07
C GLY A 227 14.68 31.84 18.96
N ASP A 228 14.76 30.85 19.86
CA ASP A 228 15.82 30.82 20.88
C ASP A 228 17.13 30.17 20.37
N SER A 229 17.99 31.03 19.83
CA SER A 229 19.00 30.74 18.80
C SER A 229 20.41 30.45 19.32
N HIS A 230 20.66 29.31 19.99
CA HIS A 230 22.03 29.00 20.46
C HIS A 230 22.63 27.62 20.12
N ARG A 231 22.03 26.81 19.22
CA ARG A 231 22.61 25.50 18.79
C ARG A 231 22.84 25.32 17.27
N HIS A 232 22.74 26.36 16.44
CA HIS A 232 22.22 26.18 15.07
C HIS A 232 23.14 25.82 13.90
N LYS A 233 24.45 25.57 14.03
CA LYS A 233 25.24 25.23 12.82
C LYS A 233 24.86 23.87 12.20
N SER A 234 24.70 22.81 13.01
CA SER A 234 24.23 21.50 12.52
C SER A 234 22.76 21.54 12.07
N SER A 235 21.95 22.39 12.70
CA SER A 235 20.52 22.57 12.42
C SER A 235 20.27 23.20 11.05
N THR A 236 21.10 24.15 10.58
CA THR A 236 20.88 24.79 9.26
C THR A 236 21.01 23.81 8.08
N LYS A 237 21.91 22.82 8.17
CA LYS A 237 22.08 21.79 7.13
C LYS A 237 20.85 20.90 7.05
N HIS A 238 20.46 20.27 8.16
CA HIS A 238 19.32 19.34 8.19
C HIS A 238 18.01 20.08 7.88
N ALA A 239 17.88 21.35 8.27
CA ALA A 239 16.76 22.20 7.86
C ALA A 239 16.71 22.40 6.33
N ALA A 240 17.84 22.68 5.68
CA ALA A 240 17.89 22.79 4.22
C ALA A 240 17.55 21.46 3.52
N MET A 241 18.00 20.33 4.07
CA MET A 241 17.67 19.00 3.56
C MET A 241 16.18 18.68 3.71
N LEU A 242 15.59 18.92 4.88
CA LEU A 242 14.16 18.73 5.12
C LEU A 242 13.31 19.65 4.23
N ALA A 243 13.72 20.91 4.08
CA ALA A 243 13.06 21.81 3.14
C ALA A 243 13.15 21.25 1.71
N GLY A 244 14.31 20.76 1.29
CA GLY A 244 14.48 20.11 -0.02
C GLY A 244 13.57 18.89 -0.20
N LEU A 245 13.47 18.02 0.81
CA LEU A 245 12.59 16.87 0.84
C LEU A 245 11.11 17.28 0.70
N ALA A 246 10.68 18.26 1.48
CA ALA A 246 9.31 18.80 1.42
C ALA A 246 9.00 19.38 0.03
N HIS A 247 9.92 20.12 -0.57
CA HIS A 247 9.75 20.63 -1.93
C HIS A 247 9.66 19.49 -2.96
N SER A 248 10.47 18.44 -2.83
CA SER A 248 10.40 17.27 -3.70
C SER A 248 9.05 16.56 -3.59
N LEU A 249 8.53 16.39 -2.37
CA LEU A 249 7.22 15.79 -2.13
C LEU A 249 6.08 16.64 -2.72
N ILE A 250 6.10 17.96 -2.49
CA ILE A 250 5.12 18.88 -3.08
C ILE A 250 5.16 18.79 -4.61
N ASN A 251 6.35 18.74 -5.20
CA ASN A 251 6.51 18.62 -6.65
C ASN A 251 5.96 17.28 -7.18
N LEU A 252 6.16 16.18 -6.46
CA LEU A 252 5.54 14.89 -6.80
C LEU A 252 4.02 14.96 -6.77
N CYS A 253 3.46 15.59 -5.73
CA CYS A 253 2.01 15.77 -5.60
C CYS A 253 1.44 16.66 -6.72
N VAL A 254 2.10 17.78 -7.04
CA VAL A 254 1.72 18.67 -8.13
C VAL A 254 1.81 17.95 -9.48
N ALA A 255 2.86 17.16 -9.70
CA ALA A 255 3.01 16.38 -10.91
C ALA A 255 1.90 15.34 -11.06
N ARG A 256 1.62 14.54 -10.01
CA ARG A 256 0.49 13.60 -9.98
C ARG A 256 -0.83 14.32 -10.28
N LYS A 257 -1.10 15.44 -9.59
CA LYS A 257 -2.29 16.26 -9.81
C LYS A 257 -2.42 16.76 -11.25
N SER A 258 -1.31 17.13 -11.89
CA SER A 258 -1.32 17.59 -13.29
C SER A 258 -1.64 16.48 -14.30
N GLN A 259 -1.47 15.22 -13.91
CA GLN A 259 -1.81 14.07 -14.72
C GLN A 259 -3.29 13.67 -14.56
N LEU A 260 -3.91 14.00 -13.42
CA LEU A 260 -5.34 13.81 -13.19
C LEU A 260 -6.16 14.66 -14.17
N GLY A 261 -7.03 14.01 -14.96
CA GLY A 261 -7.96 14.69 -15.87
C GLY A 261 -7.47 14.90 -17.31
N LYS A 262 -6.39 14.22 -17.74
CA LYS A 262 -6.02 14.15 -19.17
C LYS A 262 -7.17 13.51 -19.96
N LYS A 263 -7.65 14.21 -20.99
CA LYS A 263 -8.91 13.91 -21.72
C LYS A 263 -8.90 12.62 -22.56
N ASN A 264 -7.77 11.95 -22.71
CA ASN A 264 -7.64 10.67 -23.41
C ASN A 264 -6.65 9.80 -22.64
N PRO A 265 -7.08 9.12 -21.57
CA PRO A 265 -6.32 7.97 -21.09
C PRO A 265 -6.34 6.91 -22.19
N ASP A 266 -5.18 6.47 -22.66
CA ASP A 266 -5.12 5.25 -23.45
C ASP A 266 -5.78 4.13 -22.62
N CYS A 267 -6.50 3.20 -23.24
CA CYS A 267 -7.38 2.23 -22.55
C CYS A 267 -6.69 1.35 -21.46
N GLY A 268 -5.35 1.38 -21.35
CA GLY A 268 -4.59 0.76 -20.26
C GLY A 268 -4.41 1.62 -18.99
N ASP A 269 -4.69 2.92 -19.07
CA ASP A 269 -4.33 3.98 -18.10
C ASP A 269 -5.39 4.17 -16.99
N VAL A 270 -6.52 3.42 -17.06
CA VAL A 270 -7.58 3.54 -16.03
C VAL A 270 -7.12 2.97 -14.68
N ASN A 271 -6.30 1.92 -14.67
CA ASN A 271 -5.74 1.41 -13.42
C ASN A 271 -4.70 2.37 -12.81
N ASP A 272 -3.94 3.06 -13.67
CA ASP A 272 -2.98 4.09 -13.28
C ASP A 272 -3.69 5.34 -12.73
N ILE A 273 -4.87 5.68 -13.28
CA ILE A 273 -5.75 6.75 -12.77
C ILE A 273 -6.33 6.42 -11.39
N LEU A 274 -6.58 5.14 -11.11
CA LEU A 274 -7.18 4.68 -9.86
C LEU A 274 -6.13 4.40 -8.77
N ASP A 275 -4.86 4.75 -9.01
CA ASP A 275 -3.69 4.45 -8.16
C ASP A 275 -3.67 2.98 -7.71
N VAL A 276 -4.17 2.08 -8.56
CA VAL A 276 -4.19 0.65 -8.26
C VAL A 276 -2.81 0.10 -8.60
N GLY A 277 -1.95 0.09 -7.60
CA GLY A 277 -0.79 -0.80 -7.61
C GLY A 277 -1.30 -2.24 -7.67
N ILE A 278 -1.56 -2.74 -8.88
CA ILE A 278 -1.87 -4.15 -9.10
C ILE A 278 -0.58 -4.93 -8.87
N CYS A 279 -0.28 -5.19 -7.60
CA CYS A 279 0.65 -6.23 -7.21
C CYS A 279 -0.13 -7.56 -7.11
N PHE A 280 -0.81 -7.96 -8.20
CA PHE A 280 -1.22 -9.36 -8.31
C PHE A 280 0.05 -10.16 -8.59
N TYR A 281 0.75 -10.56 -7.52
CA TYR A 281 1.52 -11.79 -7.57
C TYR A 281 0.52 -12.92 -7.79
N ILE A 282 0.20 -13.21 -9.05
CA ILE A 282 -0.21 -14.55 -9.41
C ILE A 282 1.01 -15.40 -9.09
N ALA A 283 1.00 -16.03 -7.93
CA ALA A 283 1.89 -17.15 -7.68
C ALA A 283 1.56 -18.17 -8.78
N GLU A 284 2.34 -18.19 -9.85
CA GLU A 284 2.43 -19.33 -10.75
C GLU A 284 2.99 -20.49 -9.93
N THR A 285 2.14 -21.12 -9.13
CA THR A 285 2.38 -22.48 -8.65
C THR A 285 2.31 -23.36 -9.89
N SER A 286 3.46 -23.53 -10.54
CA SER A 286 3.70 -24.61 -11.47
C SER A 286 3.52 -25.92 -10.69
N PHE A 287 2.40 -26.59 -10.92
CA PHE A 287 2.20 -28.01 -10.59
C PHE A 287 2.46 -28.85 -11.85
#